data_AF-A0A4D4JYC1-F1
#
_entry.id   AF-A0A4D4JYC1-F1
#
_cell.length_a   1.000
_cell.length_b   1.000
_cell.length_c   1.000
_cell.angle_alpha   90.00
_cell.angle_beta   90.00
_cell.angle_gamma   90.00
#
_symmetry.space_group_name_H-M   'P 1'
#
loop_
_entity.id
_entity.type
_entity.pdbx_description
1 polymer ?
#
loop_
_entity_poly.entity_id
_entity_poly.type
_entity_poly.pdbx_seq_one_letter_code
_entity_poly.pdbx_strand_id
1 'polypeptide(L)'
;MAASTGGETTDPVILLGTSSGGILAHETARHLADHGVPVRAVVLLDTYILESRAARALQPHLWHGLYEREHHTDGFTATDLSAYAWMERLIHTWTPAPTPFPTLLLRASDPLPAAHGADPVPHDWQTDLPHITTTRTTAGNHFTLVNQHAPAAAGHITDWLTELG
;
A
#
# COMPACT_ATOMS: atom_id res chain seq x y z
N MET A 1 -21.34 22.95 -40.01
CA MET A 1 -20.12 22.21 -39.59
C MET A 1 -19.93 22.45 -38.11
N ALA A 2 -20.60 21.66 -37.27
CA ALA A 2 -20.39 21.70 -35.82
C ALA A 2 -19.31 20.67 -35.50
N ALA A 3 -18.20 21.11 -34.92
CA ALA A 3 -17.11 20.25 -34.50
C ALA A 3 -17.62 19.31 -33.41
N SER A 4 -17.50 18.00 -33.63
CA SER A 4 -17.67 17.02 -32.57
C SER A 4 -16.50 17.18 -31.61
N THR A 5 -16.78 17.63 -30.39
CA THR A 5 -15.90 17.38 -29.25
C THR A 5 -15.96 15.88 -28.96
N GLY A 6 -15.17 15.09 -29.70
CA GLY A 6 -14.85 13.74 -29.28
C GLY A 6 -14.05 13.88 -28.00
N GLY A 7 -14.71 13.74 -26.85
CA GLY A 7 -14.00 13.56 -25.59
C GLY A 7 -13.17 12.29 -25.75
N GLU A 8 -11.85 12.40 -25.66
CA GLU A 8 -11.00 11.24 -25.43
C GLU A 8 -11.52 10.58 -24.16
N THR A 9 -12.19 9.44 -24.31
CA THR A 9 -12.52 8.59 -23.17
C THR A 9 -11.19 8.08 -22.64
N THR A 10 -10.71 8.69 -21.55
CA THR A 10 -9.52 8.21 -20.85
C THR A 10 -9.79 6.80 -20.35
N ASP A 11 -8.95 5.84 -20.73
CA ASP A 11 -9.07 4.47 -20.28
C ASP A 11 -9.03 4.41 -18.74
N PRO A 12 -9.91 3.60 -18.10
CA PRO A 12 -9.92 3.46 -16.65
C PRO A 12 -8.56 3.04 -16.09
N VAL A 13 -8.06 3.78 -15.10
CA VAL A 13 -6.75 3.52 -14.50
C VAL A 13 -6.84 2.53 -13.33
N ILE A 14 -5.75 1.80 -13.09
CA ILE A 14 -5.56 1.00 -11.88
C ILE A 14 -4.40 1.63 -11.10
N LEU A 15 -4.62 1.92 -9.81
CA LEU A 15 -3.56 2.43 -8.94
C LEU A 15 -3.13 1.33 -7.98
N LEU A 16 -1.82 1.21 -7.78
CA LEU A 16 -1.23 0.25 -6.86
C LEU A 16 -0.18 0.97 -6.02
N GLY A 17 -0.21 0.71 -4.72
CA GLY A 17 0.79 1.25 -3.80
C GLY A 17 1.16 0.27 -2.70
N THR A 18 2.42 0.31 -2.30
CA THR A 18 2.98 -0.51 -1.21
C THR A 18 3.13 0.31 0.04
N SER A 19 2.71 -0.21 1.19
CA SER A 19 2.86 0.45 2.49
C SER A 19 2.24 1.87 2.47
N SER A 20 2.98 2.91 2.87
CA SER A 20 2.55 4.31 2.73
C SER A 20 2.24 4.73 1.29
N GLY A 21 2.84 4.09 0.29
CA GLY A 21 2.47 4.28 -1.11
C GLY A 21 1.04 3.84 -1.42
N GLY A 22 0.49 2.88 -0.67
CA GLY A 22 -0.92 2.48 -0.77
C GLY A 22 -1.88 3.58 -0.31
N ILE A 23 -1.50 4.34 0.73
CA ILE A 23 -2.24 5.54 1.17
C ILE A 23 -2.30 6.56 0.02
N LEU A 24 -1.15 6.83 -0.59
CA LEU A 24 -1.07 7.77 -1.72
C LEU A 24 -1.87 7.27 -2.94
N ALA A 25 -1.82 5.97 -3.25
CA ALA A 25 -2.61 5.38 -4.32
C ALA A 25 -4.12 5.51 -4.06
N HIS A 26 -4.57 5.25 -2.83
CA HIS A 26 -5.96 5.39 -2.43
C HIS A 26 -6.46 6.83 -2.57
N GLU A 27 -5.74 7.79 -2.01
CA GLU A 27 -6.15 9.20 -2.05
C GLU A 27 -6.02 9.81 -3.45
N THR A 28 -5.04 9.38 -4.25
CA THR A 28 -4.94 9.76 -5.65
C THR A 28 -6.13 9.22 -6.45
N ALA A 29 -6.51 7.96 -6.24
CA ALA A 29 -7.67 7.37 -6.91
C ALA A 29 -8.97 8.09 -6.56
N ARG A 30 -9.16 8.45 -5.28
CA ARG A 30 -10.29 9.27 -4.84
C ARG A 30 -10.30 10.62 -5.54
N HIS A 31 -9.16 11.31 -5.57
CA HIS A 31 -9.02 12.59 -6.25
C HIS A 31 -9.36 12.48 -7.74
N LEU A 32 -8.87 11.45 -8.43
CA LEU A 32 -9.18 11.18 -9.83
C LEU A 32 -10.69 10.97 -10.06
N ALA A 33 -11.32 10.12 -9.25
CA ALA A 33 -12.76 9.84 -9.33
C ALA A 33 -13.61 11.11 -9.09
N ASP A 34 -13.23 11.93 -8.10
CA ASP A 34 -13.90 13.21 -7.80
C ASP A 34 -13.78 14.22 -8.95
N HIS A 35 -12.77 14.07 -9.82
CA HIS A 35 -12.53 14.92 -11.00
C HIS A 35 -12.98 14.26 -12.31
N GLY A 36 -13.77 13.18 -12.23
CA GLY A 36 -14.35 12.52 -13.40
C GLY A 36 -13.39 11.64 -14.20
N VAL A 37 -12.19 11.38 -13.69
CA VAL A 37 -11.27 10.40 -14.29
C VAL A 37 -11.67 8.99 -13.82
N PRO A 38 -11.96 8.06 -14.74
CA PRO A 38 -12.41 6.73 -14.38
C PRO A 38 -11.29 5.93 -13.70
N VAL A 39 -11.59 5.40 -12.50
CA VAL A 39 -10.72 4.47 -11.78
C VAL A 39 -11.34 3.08 -11.84
N ARG A 40 -10.62 2.11 -12.39
CA ARG A 40 -11.05 0.71 -12.45
C ARG A 40 -10.88 0.00 -11.11
N ALA A 41 -9.74 0.21 -10.45
CA ALA A 41 -9.41 -0.48 -9.20
C ALA A 41 -8.26 0.19 -8.46
N VAL A 42 -8.18 -0.07 -7.15
CA VAL A 42 -7.02 0.25 -6.31
C VAL A 42 -6.50 -1.00 -5.60
N VAL A 43 -5.18 -1.16 -5.57
CA VAL A 43 -4.50 -2.26 -4.87
C VAL A 43 -3.59 -1.69 -3.78
N LEU A 44 -3.88 -2.10 -2.55
CA LEU A 44 -3.15 -1.72 -1.34
C LEU A 44 -2.28 -2.90 -0.90
N LEU A 45 -0.97 -2.83 -1.13
CA LEU A 45 -0.03 -3.88 -0.73
C LEU A 45 0.46 -3.59 0.69
N ASP A 46 0.04 -4.44 1.63
CA ASP A 46 0.41 -4.41 3.05
C ASP A 46 0.38 -2.98 3.64
N THR A 47 -0.71 -2.26 3.37
CA THR A 47 -0.91 -0.86 3.75
C THR A 47 -1.54 -0.76 5.13
N TYR A 48 -1.01 0.11 5.99
CA TYR A 48 -1.45 0.26 7.38
C TYR A 48 -1.99 1.67 7.66
N ILE A 49 -2.96 1.77 8.57
CA ILE A 49 -3.20 3.00 9.32
C ILE A 49 -2.01 3.18 10.28
N LEU A 50 -1.25 4.26 10.12
CA LEU A 50 0.01 4.44 10.87
C LEU A 50 -0.21 4.58 12.38
N GLU A 51 -1.34 5.14 12.80
CA GLU A 51 -1.73 5.23 14.22
C GLU A 51 -2.23 3.90 14.82
N SER A 52 -2.47 2.87 13.99
CA SER A 52 -3.00 1.60 14.48
C SER A 52 -2.02 0.88 15.40
N ARG A 53 -2.58 0.07 16.32
CA ARG A 53 -1.78 -0.78 17.21
C ARG A 53 -0.84 -1.69 16.43
N ALA A 54 -1.32 -2.27 15.33
CA ALA A 54 -0.54 -3.15 14.45
C ALA A 54 0.68 -2.42 13.85
N ALA A 55 0.48 -1.23 13.27
CA ALA A 55 1.58 -0.43 12.71
C ALA A 55 2.62 -0.05 13.78
N ARG A 56 2.16 0.39 14.95
CA ARG A 56 3.04 0.76 16.07
C ARG A 56 3.86 -0.42 16.58
N ALA A 57 3.26 -1.61 16.66
CA ALA A 57 3.97 -2.81 17.07
C ALA A 57 5.03 -3.25 16.05
N LEU A 58 4.78 -3.03 14.75
CA LEU A 58 5.72 -3.38 13.68
C LEU A 58 6.83 -2.34 13.49
N GLN A 59 6.66 -1.10 13.96
CA GLN A 59 7.58 0.00 13.68
C GLN A 59 9.05 -0.30 14.01
N PRO A 60 9.43 -0.88 15.17
CA PRO A 60 10.83 -1.22 15.45
C PRO A 60 11.39 -2.26 14.47
N HIS A 61 10.58 -3.25 14.09
CA HIS A 61 10.94 -4.30 13.14
C HIS A 61 11.10 -3.76 11.73
N LEU A 62 10.25 -2.81 11.33
CA LEU A 62 10.32 -2.11 10.06
C LEU A 62 11.63 -1.33 9.94
N TRP A 63 11.99 -0.57 10.97
CA TRP A 63 13.25 0.19 11.00
C TRP A 63 14.48 -0.71 10.98
N HIS A 64 14.46 -1.79 11.75
CA HIS A 64 15.55 -2.78 11.71
C HIS A 64 15.69 -3.38 10.30
N GLY A 65 14.58 -3.81 9.70
CA GLY A 65 14.59 -4.35 8.34
C GLY A 65 15.02 -3.33 7.28
N LEU A 66 14.70 -2.05 7.47
CA LEU A 66 15.15 -0.98 6.58
C LEU A 66 16.66 -0.72 6.72
N TYR A 67 17.19 -0.71 7.94
CA TYR A 67 18.60 -0.57 8.23
C TYR A 67 19.44 -1.71 7.62
N GLU A 68 19.03 -2.97 7.81
CA GLU A 68 19.70 -4.14 7.19
C GLU A 68 19.72 -4.07 5.65
N ARG A 69 18.83 -3.26 5.07
CA ARG A 69 18.68 -3.08 3.62
C ARG A 69 19.28 -1.77 3.12
N GLU A 70 19.77 -0.89 3.99
CA GLU A 70 20.26 0.43 3.59
C GLU A 70 21.47 0.34 2.66
N HIS A 71 22.26 -0.73 2.77
CA HIS A 71 23.41 -1.01 1.90
C HIS A 71 23.03 -1.39 0.47
N HIS A 72 21.74 -1.67 0.20
CA HIS A 72 21.24 -1.80 -1.17
C HIS A 72 21.07 -0.44 -1.87
N THR A 73 21.14 0.65 -1.10
CA THR A 73 21.23 2.03 -1.59
C THR A 73 22.53 2.67 -1.08
N ASP A 74 22.81 3.92 -1.46
CA ASP A 74 23.93 4.68 -0.89
C ASP A 74 23.65 5.15 0.57
N GLY A 75 22.89 4.37 1.34
CA GLY A 75 22.32 4.74 2.64
C GLY A 75 21.18 5.76 2.55
N PHE A 76 20.73 6.28 3.70
CA PHE A 76 19.74 7.37 3.78
C PHE A 76 20.43 8.73 3.91
N THR A 77 20.15 9.64 2.99
CA THR A 77 20.64 11.01 3.07
C THR A 77 19.77 11.86 4.00
N ALA A 78 20.25 13.06 4.37
CA ALA A 78 19.44 14.03 5.10
C ALA A 78 18.17 14.42 4.33
N THR A 79 18.22 14.43 2.99
CA THR A 79 17.04 14.68 2.14
C THR A 79 16.02 13.55 2.29
N ASP A 80 16.45 12.29 2.28
CA ASP A 80 15.55 11.13 2.41
C ASP A 80 14.87 11.10 3.77
N LEU A 81 15.65 11.31 4.85
CA LEU A 81 15.13 11.30 6.21
C LEU A 81 14.18 12.48 6.50
N SER A 82 14.49 13.68 5.97
CA SER A 82 13.60 14.83 6.13
C SER A 82 12.32 14.69 5.30
N ALA A 83 12.40 14.13 4.09
CA ALA A 83 11.22 13.80 3.29
C ALA A 83 10.36 12.72 3.97
N TYR A 84 10.97 11.69 4.53
CA TYR A 84 10.27 10.66 5.30
C TYR A 84 9.54 11.28 6.51
N ALA A 85 10.24 12.08 7.32
CA ALA A 85 9.64 12.71 8.50
C ALA A 85 8.47 13.64 8.13
N TRP A 86 8.58 14.37 7.02
CA TRP A 86 7.50 15.19 6.50
C TRP A 86 6.31 14.34 6.03
N MET A 87 6.58 13.27 5.27
CA MET A 87 5.57 12.37 4.74
C MET A 87 4.81 11.65 5.85
N GLU A 88 5.52 11.16 6.86
CA GLU A 88 4.94 10.54 8.05
C GLU A 88 3.92 11.48 8.70
N ARG A 89 4.29 12.75 8.92
CA ARG A 89 3.39 13.76 9.46
C ARG A 89 2.15 14.01 8.60
N LEU A 90 2.29 13.94 7.27
CA LEU A 90 1.20 14.18 6.33
C LEU A 90 0.17 13.06 6.34
N ILE A 91 0.61 11.81 6.47
CA ILE A 91 -0.24 10.61 6.34
C ILE A 91 -0.53 9.94 7.69
N HIS A 92 0.00 10.45 8.80
CA HIS A 92 -0.10 9.84 10.13
C HIS A 92 -1.55 9.53 10.52
N THR A 93 -2.43 10.51 10.34
CA THR A 93 -3.85 10.44 10.74
C THR A 93 -4.74 9.87 9.64
N TRP A 94 -4.16 9.27 8.60
CA TRP A 94 -4.95 8.75 7.49
C TRP A 94 -5.79 7.55 7.93
N THR A 95 -7.05 7.57 7.53
CA THR A 95 -7.96 6.42 7.54
C THR A 95 -8.70 6.36 6.21
N PRO A 96 -8.80 5.20 5.55
CA PRO A 96 -9.44 5.11 4.25
C PRO A 96 -10.92 5.49 4.36
N ALA A 97 -11.37 6.43 3.52
CA ALA A 97 -12.78 6.72 3.36
C ALA A 97 -13.42 5.82 2.28
N PRO A 98 -14.75 5.54 2.33
CA PRO A 98 -15.43 4.72 1.34
C PRO A 98 -15.20 5.22 -0.10
N THR A 99 -14.95 4.30 -1.03
CA THR A 99 -14.64 4.61 -2.43
C THR A 99 -15.72 4.10 -3.39
N PRO A 100 -15.94 4.77 -4.54
CA PRO A 100 -16.88 4.32 -5.56
C PRO A 100 -16.28 3.26 -6.50
N PHE A 101 -15.04 2.83 -6.26
CA PHE A 101 -14.30 1.87 -7.08
C PHE A 101 -13.82 0.69 -6.23
N PRO A 102 -13.67 -0.51 -6.82
CA PRO A 102 -13.14 -1.69 -6.13
C PRO A 102 -11.75 -1.43 -5.55
N THR A 103 -11.54 -1.88 -4.31
CA THR A 103 -10.25 -1.78 -3.63
C THR A 103 -9.87 -3.12 -3.01
N LEU A 104 -8.66 -3.60 -3.31
CA LEU A 104 -8.08 -4.82 -2.76
C LEU A 104 -7.01 -4.48 -1.71
N LEU A 105 -7.13 -5.05 -0.52
CA LEU A 105 -6.04 -5.14 0.44
C LEU A 105 -5.32 -6.48 0.30
N LEU A 106 -4.07 -6.47 -0.16
CA LEU A 106 -3.23 -7.68 -0.22
C LEU A 106 -2.21 -7.66 0.91
N ARG A 107 -2.36 -8.55 1.88
CA ARG A 107 -1.56 -8.62 3.10
C ARG A 107 -0.41 -9.60 2.96
N ALA A 108 0.69 -9.33 3.66
CA ALA A 108 1.72 -10.32 3.92
C ALA A 108 1.18 -11.48 4.79
N SER A 109 1.69 -12.70 4.59
CA SER A 109 1.41 -13.86 5.45
C SER A 109 2.36 -13.95 6.62
N ASP A 110 3.57 -13.40 6.47
CA ASP A 110 4.66 -13.57 7.42
C ASP A 110 4.97 -12.25 8.13
N PRO A 111 5.16 -12.25 9.45
CA PRO A 111 5.56 -11.04 10.17
C PRO A 111 6.98 -10.62 9.78
N LEU A 112 7.33 -9.36 10.06
CA LEU A 112 8.73 -8.94 10.00
C LEU A 112 9.57 -9.70 11.04
N PRO A 113 10.81 -10.07 10.73
CA PRO A 113 11.70 -10.69 11.70
C PRO A 113 11.88 -9.82 12.95
N ALA A 114 11.91 -10.46 14.13
CA ALA A 114 12.28 -9.77 15.35
C ALA A 114 13.77 -9.41 15.32
N ALA A 115 14.09 -8.14 15.59
CA ALA A 115 15.47 -7.76 15.85
C ALA A 115 15.98 -8.53 17.09
N HIS A 116 17.27 -8.84 17.13
CA HIS A 116 17.85 -9.51 18.29
C HIS A 116 17.63 -8.69 19.57
N GLY A 117 16.98 -9.31 20.58
CA GLY A 117 16.66 -8.67 21.84
C GLY A 117 15.39 -7.81 21.83
N ALA A 118 14.66 -7.75 20.71
CA ALA A 118 13.33 -7.15 20.66
C ALA A 118 12.24 -8.16 21.04
N ASP A 119 11.10 -7.63 21.49
CA ASP A 119 9.91 -8.45 21.69
C ASP A 119 9.44 -9.09 20.37
N PRO A 120 8.80 -10.27 20.41
CA PRO A 120 8.20 -10.86 19.23
C PRO A 120 7.10 -9.97 18.64
N VAL A 121 6.93 -10.03 17.31
CA VAL A 121 5.79 -9.40 16.63
C VAL A 121 4.49 -9.99 17.20
N PRO A 122 3.52 -9.16 17.63
CA PRO A 122 2.29 -9.65 18.24
C PRO A 122 1.42 -10.41 17.25
N HIS A 123 0.50 -11.25 17.71
CA HIS A 123 -0.34 -12.07 16.83
C HIS A 123 -1.30 -11.26 15.93
N ASP A 124 -1.71 -10.07 16.37
CA ASP A 124 -2.61 -9.13 15.66
C ASP A 124 -1.83 -8.11 14.80
N TRP A 125 -0.68 -8.51 14.24
CA TRP A 125 0.19 -7.64 13.46
C TRP A 125 -0.32 -7.31 12.06
N GLN A 126 -1.16 -8.16 11.47
CA GLN A 126 -1.62 -7.95 10.10
C GLN A 126 -2.51 -6.71 10.02
N THR A 127 -2.34 -5.95 8.94
CA THR A 127 -3.20 -4.79 8.67
C THR A 127 -4.66 -5.22 8.44
N ASP A 128 -5.56 -4.38 8.92
CA ASP A 128 -6.98 -4.38 8.62
C ASP A 128 -7.41 -2.93 8.37
N LEU A 129 -8.20 -2.70 7.33
CA LEU A 129 -8.56 -1.37 6.87
C LEU A 129 -10.09 -1.24 6.83
N PRO A 130 -10.67 -0.25 7.53
CA PRO A 130 -12.11 -0.03 7.47
C PRO A 130 -12.54 0.28 6.04
N HIS A 131 -13.77 -0.09 5.69
CA HIS A 131 -14.36 0.10 4.35
C HIS A 131 -13.73 -0.70 3.21
N ILE A 132 -12.58 -1.35 3.41
CA ILE A 132 -11.96 -2.22 2.42
C ILE A 132 -12.43 -3.66 2.65
N THR A 133 -13.43 -4.10 1.89
CA THR A 133 -14.10 -5.39 2.12
C THR A 133 -13.46 -6.58 1.40
N THR A 134 -12.57 -6.32 0.44
CA THR A 134 -11.86 -7.38 -0.29
C THR A 134 -10.42 -7.45 0.21
N THR A 135 -10.12 -8.51 0.96
CA THR A 135 -8.79 -8.76 1.51
C THR A 135 -8.29 -10.12 1.05
N ARG A 136 -7.03 -10.18 0.62
CA ARG A 136 -6.30 -11.42 0.31
C ARG A 136 -4.99 -11.43 1.09
N THR A 137 -4.39 -12.61 1.24
CA THR A 137 -3.07 -12.77 1.87
C THR A 137 -2.15 -13.50 0.90
N THR A 138 -0.90 -13.06 0.80
CA THR A 138 0.13 -13.67 -0.05
C THR A 138 1.41 -13.96 0.73
N ALA A 139 2.26 -14.82 0.18
CA ALA A 139 3.50 -15.25 0.82
C ALA A 139 4.49 -14.09 1.01
N GLY A 140 5.27 -14.18 2.09
CA GLY A 140 6.30 -13.20 2.43
C GLY A 140 5.88 -12.22 3.51
N ASN A 141 6.81 -11.34 3.85
CA ASN A 141 6.65 -10.24 4.79
C ASN A 141 6.52 -8.89 4.06
N HIS A 142 6.37 -7.81 4.82
CA HIS A 142 6.21 -6.43 4.34
C HIS A 142 7.21 -6.00 3.24
N PHE A 143 8.42 -6.56 3.21
CA PHE A 143 9.42 -6.28 2.18
C PHE A 143 9.46 -7.34 1.08
N THR A 144 9.34 -8.61 1.43
CA THR A 144 9.55 -9.71 0.47
C THR A 144 8.34 -9.96 -0.42
N LEU A 145 7.13 -9.56 -0.01
CA LEU A 145 5.91 -9.73 -0.81
C LEU A 145 6.00 -9.04 -2.19
N VAL A 146 6.63 -7.86 -2.25
CA VAL A 146 6.79 -7.07 -3.49
C VAL A 146 8.11 -7.33 -4.21
N ASN A 147 8.91 -8.26 -3.70
CA ASN A 147 10.22 -8.58 -4.25
C ASN A 147 10.32 -10.09 -4.53
N GLN A 148 10.76 -10.87 -3.55
CA GLN A 148 10.97 -12.31 -3.69
C GLN A 148 9.67 -13.06 -4.04
N HIS A 149 8.52 -12.59 -3.55
CA HIS A 149 7.21 -13.17 -3.81
C HIS A 149 6.36 -12.34 -4.78
N ALA A 150 6.97 -11.42 -5.53
CA ALA A 150 6.25 -10.58 -6.48
C ALA A 150 5.40 -11.37 -7.49
N PRO A 151 5.84 -12.54 -8.03
CA PRO A 151 4.99 -13.35 -8.90
C PRO A 151 3.70 -13.86 -8.22
N ALA A 152 3.79 -14.26 -6.94
CA ALA A 152 2.63 -14.71 -6.18
C ALA A 152 1.67 -13.54 -5.89
N ALA A 153 2.21 -12.38 -5.50
CA ALA A 153 1.43 -11.17 -5.29
C ALA A 153 0.70 -10.74 -6.58
N ALA A 154 1.42 -10.71 -7.70
CA ALA A 154 0.86 -10.39 -9.02
C ALA A 154 -0.25 -11.37 -9.45
N GLY A 155 -0.12 -12.66 -9.12
CA GLY A 155 -1.17 -13.65 -9.34
C GLY A 155 -2.46 -13.29 -8.62
N HIS A 156 -2.40 -13.03 -7.31
CA HIS A 156 -3.59 -12.63 -6.54
C HIS A 156 -4.26 -11.36 -7.07
N ILE A 157 -3.46 -10.39 -7.54
CA ILE A 157 -3.96 -9.15 -8.12
C ILE A 157 -4.63 -9.42 -9.46
N THR A 158 -3.99 -10.18 -10.34
CA THR A 158 -4.50 -10.49 -11.68
C THR A 158 -5.79 -11.31 -11.61
N ASP A 159 -5.84 -12.30 -10.72
CA ASP A 159 -7.04 -13.11 -10.48
C ASP A 159 -8.20 -12.22 -10.03
N TRP A 160 -7.95 -11.34 -9.05
CA TRP A 160 -8.97 -10.40 -8.57
C TRP A 160 -9.43 -9.43 -9.66
N LEU A 161 -8.50 -8.87 -10.44
CA LEU A 161 -8.83 -7.97 -11.54
C LEU A 161 -9.61 -8.68 -12.66
N THR A 162 -9.43 -9.98 -12.84
CA THR A 162 -10.20 -10.81 -13.78
C THR A 162 -11.61 -11.06 -13.25
N GLU A 163 -11.77 -11.27 -11.95
CA GLU A 163 -13.08 -11.43 -11.30
C GLU A 163 -13.96 -10.16 -11.41
N LEU A 164 -13.34 -8.98 -11.55
CA LEU A 164 -14.06 -7.71 -11.70
C LEU A 164 -14.64 -7.47 -13.11
N GLY A 165 -14.18 -8.20 -14.13
CA GLY A 165 -14.51 -7.93 -15.54
C GLY A 165 -13.49 -7.01 -16.20
#